data_AF-A0A6J7GJJ2-F1
#
_entry.id   AF-A0A6J7GJJ2-F1
#
_cell.length_a   1.000
_cell.length_b   1.000
_cell.length_c   1.000
_cell.angle_alpha   90.00
_cell.angle_beta   90.00
_cell.angle_gamma   90.00
#
_symmetry.space_group_name_H-M   'P 1'
#
loop_
_entity.id
_entity.type
_entity.pdbx_description
1 polymer ?
#
loop_
_entity_poly.entity_id
_entity_poly.type
_entity_poly.pdbx_seq_one_letter_code
_entity_poly.pdbx_strand_id
1 'polypeptide(L)'
;MTAGTIYLVWFAADFFVPFQGFLITLGVPIAAWSGLFVADVLMRKSYSEKELFDSNGRYGAYNFRSISLVAFGAVIGWGLVTNSLASWLSWQGYLLGPIGGRSGSWAYANLGVIAALLIGFAGHILLSRNEIKSQENK
;
A
#
# COMPACT_ATOMS: atom_id res chain seq x y z
N MET A 1 -13.79 5.86 16.28
CA MET A 1 -13.70 7.33 16.06
C MET A 1 -13.47 8.09 17.37
N THR A 2 -14.03 7.65 18.50
CA THR A 2 -13.94 8.34 19.81
C THR A 2 -12.52 8.65 20.28
N ALA A 3 -11.59 7.70 20.21
CA ALA A 3 -10.21 7.91 20.69
C ALA A 3 -9.43 8.96 19.88
N GLY A 4 -9.60 8.99 18.55
CA GLY A 4 -8.96 9.99 17.68
C GLY A 4 -9.51 11.39 17.94
N THR A 5 -10.82 11.51 18.17
CA THR A 5 -11.45 12.79 18.53
C THR A 5 -10.95 13.30 19.89
N ILE A 6 -10.81 12.41 20.89
CA ILE A 6 -10.26 12.79 22.20
C ILE A 6 -8.83 13.32 22.05
N TYR A 7 -7.98 12.65 21.27
CA TYR A 7 -6.62 13.11 21.00
C TYR A 7 -6.59 14.49 20.33
N LEU A 8 -7.41 14.71 19.30
CA LEU A 8 -7.43 15.95 18.53
C LEU A 8 -7.95 17.15 19.33
N VAL A 9 -8.96 16.95 20.18
CA VAL A 9 -9.57 18.05 20.95
C VAL A 9 -8.74 18.42 22.17
N TRP A 10 -8.10 17.43 22.81
CA TRP A 10 -7.48 17.63 24.13
C TRP A 10 -5.94 17.62 24.13
N PHE A 11 -5.30 17.08 23.09
CA PHE A 11 -3.84 16.87 23.08
C PHE A 11 -3.13 17.44 21.84
N ALA A 12 -3.79 17.52 20.68
CA ALA A 12 -3.17 18.06 19.47
C ALA A 12 -3.17 19.61 19.50
N ALA A 13 -2.02 20.22 19.21
CA ALA A 13 -1.92 21.67 19.04
C ALA A 13 -2.65 22.14 17.76
N ASP A 14 -2.63 21.31 16.72
CA ASP A 14 -3.28 21.53 15.44
C ASP A 14 -3.73 20.18 14.82
N PHE A 15 -4.81 20.20 14.04
CA PHE A 15 -5.28 19.01 13.31
C PHE A 15 -4.39 18.65 12.13
N PHE A 16 -3.72 19.64 11.54
CA PHE A 16 -3.10 19.54 10.23
C PHE A 16 -1.89 18.63 10.24
N VAL A 17 -1.01 18.76 11.23
CA VAL A 17 0.19 17.93 11.37
C VAL A 17 -0.14 16.43 11.53
N PRO A 18 -1.01 16.00 12.46
CA PRO A 18 -1.44 14.60 12.56
C PRO A 18 -2.12 14.09 11.28
N PHE A 19 -2.96 14.92 10.66
CA PHE A 19 -3.69 14.54 9.44
C PHE A 19 -2.76 14.33 8.24
N GLN A 20 -1.80 15.22 8.02
CA GLN A 20 -0.79 15.05 6.97
C GLN A 20 0.02 13.78 7.18
N GLY A 21 0.44 13.51 8.43
CA GLY A 21 1.22 12.32 8.71
C GLY A 21 0.43 11.03 8.49
N PHE A 22 -0.87 11.04 8.79
CA PHE A 22 -1.80 9.98 8.45
C PHE A 22 -1.93 9.77 6.93
N LEU A 23 -2.12 10.84 6.16
CA LEU A 23 -2.24 10.76 4.70
C LEU A 23 -0.96 10.20 4.05
N ILE A 24 0.22 10.64 4.51
CA ILE A 24 1.51 10.11 4.04
C ILE A 24 1.62 8.61 4.33
N THR A 25 1.26 8.20 5.55
CA THR A 25 1.35 6.81 5.97
C THR A 25 0.38 5.91 5.22
N LEU A 26 -0.87 6.35 5.02
CA LEU A 26 -1.88 5.59 4.27
C LEU A 26 -1.67 5.63 2.76
N GLY A 27 -1.04 6.67 2.23
CA GLY A 27 -0.74 6.77 0.80
C GLY A 27 0.10 5.58 0.31
N VAL A 28 0.98 5.05 1.16
CA VAL A 28 1.85 3.90 0.83
C VAL A 28 1.06 2.60 0.56
N PRO A 29 0.25 2.05 1.48
CA PRO A 29 -0.54 0.85 1.20
C PRO A 29 -1.55 1.08 0.07
N ILE A 30 -2.12 2.28 -0.06
CA ILE A 30 -3.01 2.62 -1.18
C ILE A 30 -2.24 2.53 -2.50
N ALA A 31 -1.00 3.01 -2.57
CA ALA A 31 -0.17 2.90 -3.77
C ALA A 31 0.13 1.44 -4.12
N ALA A 32 0.48 0.61 -3.12
CA ALA A 32 0.68 -0.83 -3.35
C ALA A 32 -0.58 -1.51 -3.91
N TRP A 33 -1.75 -1.22 -3.32
CA TRP A 33 -3.02 -1.74 -3.79
C TRP A 33 -3.38 -1.23 -5.19
N SER A 34 -3.18 0.04 -5.48
CA SER A 34 -3.42 0.63 -6.81
C SER A 34 -2.54 -0.01 -7.87
N GLY A 35 -1.24 -0.22 -7.60
CA GLY A 35 -0.34 -0.91 -8.52
C GLY A 35 -0.79 -2.35 -8.79
N LEU A 36 -1.17 -3.08 -7.73
CA LEU A 36 -1.72 -4.43 -7.84
C LEU A 36 -3.00 -4.45 -8.68
N PHE A 37 -3.93 -3.54 -8.43
CA PHE A 37 -5.20 -3.47 -9.14
C PHE A 37 -5.00 -3.18 -10.63
N VAL A 38 -4.15 -2.21 -10.97
CA VAL A 38 -3.81 -1.90 -12.37
C VAL A 38 -3.18 -3.13 -13.05
N ALA A 39 -2.28 -3.83 -12.37
CA ALA A 39 -1.71 -5.07 -12.90
C ALA A 39 -2.78 -6.15 -13.14
N ASP A 40 -3.74 -6.31 -12.23
CA ASP A 40 -4.81 -7.29 -12.39
C ASP A 40 -5.68 -6.99 -13.62
N VAL A 41 -6.08 -5.73 -13.78
CA VAL A 41 -6.89 -5.26 -14.91
C VAL A 41 -6.15 -5.45 -16.24
N LEU A 42 -4.86 -5.15 -16.29
CA LEU A 42 -4.06 -5.30 -17.52
C LEU A 42 -3.81 -6.77 -17.90
N MET A 43 -3.77 -7.66 -16.92
CA MET A 43 -3.49 -9.08 -17.17
C MET A 43 -4.71 -9.88 -17.58
N ARG A 44 -5.90 -9.49 -17.16
CA ARG A 44 -7.14 -10.24 -17.40
C ARG A 44 -7.79 -9.78 -18.70
N LYS A 45 -8.22 -10.73 -19.53
CA LYS A 45 -8.96 -10.42 -20.76
C LYS A 45 -10.41 -10.02 -20.50
N SER A 46 -11.06 -10.68 -19.55
CA SER A 46 -12.43 -10.39 -19.14
C SER A 46 -12.69 -10.85 -17.72
N TYR A 47 -13.67 -10.22 -17.07
CA TYR A 47 -14.16 -10.61 -15.76
C TYR A 47 -15.50 -11.35 -15.90
N SER A 48 -15.67 -12.42 -15.13
CA SER A 48 -16.96 -13.12 -15.01
C SER A 48 -17.81 -12.39 -13.97
N GLU A 49 -18.74 -11.55 -14.41
CA GLU A 49 -19.59 -10.74 -13.52
C GLU A 49 -20.37 -11.59 -12.52
N LYS A 50 -20.90 -12.74 -12.95
CA LYS A 50 -21.67 -13.63 -12.08
C LYS A 50 -20.83 -14.18 -10.94
N GLU A 51 -19.57 -14.52 -11.22
CA GLU A 51 -18.66 -15.09 -10.23
C GLU A 51 -17.99 -14.04 -9.34
N LEU A 52 -18.02 -12.75 -9.71
CA LEU A 52 -17.58 -11.67 -8.82
C LEU A 52 -18.47 -11.56 -7.56
N PHE A 53 -19.74 -11.98 -7.67
CA PHE A 53 -20.67 -11.99 -6.55
C PHE A 53 -20.78 -13.36 -5.86
N ASP A 54 -20.06 -14.38 -6.34
CA ASP A 54 -20.05 -15.72 -5.75
C ASP A 54 -18.75 -15.98 -5.00
N SER A 55 -18.84 -16.06 -3.68
CA SER A 55 -17.71 -16.42 -2.80
C SER A 55 -17.09 -17.80 -3.08
N ASN A 56 -17.81 -18.70 -3.75
CA ASN A 56 -17.35 -20.02 -4.18
C ASN A 56 -16.93 -20.06 -5.66
N GLY A 57 -17.04 -18.94 -6.38
CA GLY A 57 -16.65 -18.80 -7.79
C GLY A 57 -15.13 -18.82 -7.99
N ARG A 58 -14.67 -18.67 -9.25
CA ARG A 58 -13.25 -18.72 -9.62
C ARG A 58 -12.33 -17.75 -8.88
N TYR A 59 -12.87 -16.67 -8.31
CA TYR A 59 -12.13 -15.63 -7.60
C TYR A 59 -12.01 -15.89 -6.09
N GLY A 60 -12.91 -16.70 -5.52
CA GLY A 60 -12.99 -16.99 -4.10
C GLY A 60 -13.32 -15.77 -3.21
N ALA A 61 -13.51 -16.01 -1.92
CA ALA A 61 -13.76 -14.94 -0.94
C ALA A 61 -12.51 -14.13 -0.56
N TYR A 62 -11.33 -14.74 -0.60
CA TYR A 62 -10.08 -14.14 -0.13
C TYR A 62 -8.92 -14.44 -1.05
N ASN A 63 -8.21 -13.40 -1.48
CA ASN A 63 -6.93 -13.53 -2.15
C ASN A 63 -5.78 -13.21 -1.19
N PHE A 64 -5.34 -14.22 -0.43
CA PHE A 64 -4.25 -14.07 0.52
C PHE A 64 -2.93 -13.67 -0.13
N ARG A 65 -2.70 -14.00 -1.41
CA ARG A 65 -1.50 -13.57 -2.15
C ARG A 65 -1.51 -12.06 -2.35
N SER A 66 -2.63 -11.52 -2.85
CA SER A 66 -2.79 -10.07 -3.05
C SER A 66 -2.73 -9.30 -1.74
N ILE A 67 -3.38 -9.82 -0.68
CA ILE A 67 -3.33 -9.20 0.65
C ILE A 67 -1.90 -9.17 1.18
N SER A 68 -1.18 -10.29 1.08
CA SER A 68 0.23 -10.38 1.52
C SER A 68 1.13 -9.46 0.71
N LEU A 69 0.86 -9.30 -0.59
CA LEU A 69 1.64 -8.41 -1.46
C LEU A 69 1.44 -6.94 -1.09
N VAL A 70 0.21 -6.51 -0.81
CA VAL A 70 -0.08 -5.14 -0.35
C VAL A 70 0.59 -4.89 1.00
N ALA A 71 0.49 -5.84 1.94
CA ALA A 71 1.16 -5.73 3.24
C ALA A 71 2.69 -5.64 3.10
N PHE A 72 3.28 -6.47 2.24
CA PHE A 72 4.71 -6.44 1.95
C PHE A 72 5.13 -5.11 1.31
N GLY A 73 4.40 -4.65 0.30
CA GLY A 73 4.65 -3.35 -0.34
C GLY A 73 4.52 -2.18 0.64
N ALA A 74 3.57 -2.23 1.57
CA ALA A 74 3.40 -1.23 2.62
C ALA A 74 4.59 -1.21 3.58
N VAL A 75 5.05 -2.37 4.05
CA VAL A 75 6.24 -2.49 4.91
C VAL A 75 7.45 -1.87 4.21
N ILE A 76 7.76 -2.29 2.99
CA ILE A 76 8.91 -1.75 2.24
C ILE A 76 8.75 -0.24 1.99
N GLY A 77 7.55 0.20 1.60
CA GLY A 77 7.29 1.61 1.34
C GLY A 77 7.41 2.50 2.59
N TRP A 78 6.93 2.07 3.77
CA TRP A 78 7.15 2.81 5.01
C TRP A 78 8.62 2.89 5.41
N GLY A 79 9.42 1.90 5.01
CA GLY A 79 10.87 1.97 5.14
C GLY A 79 11.53 3.09 4.32
N LEU A 80 10.86 3.58 3.28
CA LEU A 80 11.39 4.56 2.31
C LEU A 80 10.62 5.89 2.29
N VAL A 81 9.66 6.07 3.20
CA VAL A 81 8.97 7.35 3.43
C VAL A 81 9.48 7.95 4.73
N THR A 82 9.69 9.26 4.79
CA THR A 82 9.95 9.95 6.07
C THR A 82 8.76 10.78 6.48
N ASN A 83 8.50 10.78 7.79
CA ASN A 83 7.55 11.69 8.39
C ASN A 83 8.27 12.55 9.42
N SER A 84 8.65 13.77 9.02
CA SER A 84 9.30 14.74 9.90
C SER A 84 8.29 15.54 10.73
N LEU A 85 7.00 15.47 10.40
CA LEU A 85 5.95 16.29 10.99
C LEU A 85 5.40 15.68 12.28
N ALA A 86 5.41 14.35 12.38
CA ALA A 86 4.86 13.62 13.51
C ALA A 86 5.94 12.79 14.22
N SER A 87 6.30 13.16 15.45
CA SER A 87 7.31 12.45 16.26
C SER A 87 6.98 10.96 16.46
N TRP A 88 5.70 10.60 16.52
CA TRP A 88 5.22 9.23 16.64
C TRP A 88 5.34 8.40 15.34
N LEU A 89 5.54 9.05 14.18
CA LEU A 89 5.81 8.41 12.89
C LEU A 89 7.30 8.39 12.54
N SER A 90 8.16 8.79 13.48
CA SER A 90 9.63 8.79 13.32
C SER A 90 10.24 7.40 13.11
N TRP A 91 9.47 6.33 13.30
CA TRP A 91 9.89 4.97 12.95
C TRP A 91 10.00 4.76 11.43
N GLN A 92 9.27 5.53 10.63
CA GLN A 92 9.32 5.48 9.16
C GLN A 92 10.69 5.90 8.64
N GLY A 93 11.04 5.46 7.44
CA GLY A 93 12.32 5.80 6.81
C GLY A 93 13.48 4.96 7.35
N TYR A 94 13.20 3.77 7.89
CA TYR A 94 14.22 2.86 8.42
C TYR A 94 15.10 2.20 7.33
N LEU A 95 14.68 2.22 6.06
CA LEU A 95 15.46 1.76 4.91
C LEU A 95 16.18 2.91 4.17
N LEU A 96 16.04 4.16 4.63
CA LEU A 96 16.70 5.31 3.98
C LEU A 96 18.17 5.49 4.36
N GLY A 97 18.65 4.81 5.40
CA GLY A 97 20.06 4.87 5.84
C GLY A 97 21.07 4.71 4.69
N PRO A 98 20.97 3.65 3.85
CA PRO A 98 21.85 3.43 2.70
C PRO A 98 21.70 4.43 1.54
N ILE A 99 20.62 5.22 1.51
CA ILE A 99 20.19 6.01 0.33
C ILE A 99 20.31 7.53 0.59
N GLY A 100 21.16 7.92 1.53
CA GLY A 100 21.39 9.32 1.92
C GLY A 100 20.71 9.75 3.23
N GLY A 101 20.12 8.82 3.97
CA GLY A 101 19.60 9.03 5.32
C GLY A 101 18.28 9.81 5.37
N ARG A 102 17.75 9.97 6.60
CA ARG A 102 16.47 10.65 6.86
C ARG A 102 16.53 12.17 6.70
N SER A 103 17.71 12.74 6.47
CA SER A 103 17.96 14.17 6.25
C SER A 103 18.45 14.49 4.83
N GLY A 104 18.66 13.48 3.98
CA GLY A 104 19.09 13.68 2.59
C GLY A 104 17.95 14.12 1.68
N SER A 105 18.29 14.60 0.48
CA SER A 105 17.31 15.10 -0.51
C SER A 105 16.23 14.07 -0.87
N TRP A 106 16.55 12.78 -0.78
CA TRP A 106 15.66 11.67 -1.09
C TRP A 106 14.59 11.41 -0.02
N ALA A 107 14.81 11.82 1.23
CA ALA A 107 13.84 11.65 2.31
C ALA A 107 12.53 12.41 2.01
N TYR A 108 12.66 13.64 1.50
CA TYR A 108 11.54 14.50 1.16
C TYR A 108 10.79 14.08 -0.11
N ALA A 109 11.35 13.16 -0.91
CA ALA A 109 10.76 12.70 -2.17
C ALA A 109 9.69 11.60 -2.00
N ASN A 110 9.44 11.11 -0.78
CA ASN A 110 8.47 10.05 -0.50
C ASN A 110 8.63 8.81 -1.40
N LEU A 111 9.88 8.38 -1.63
CA LEU A 111 10.25 7.29 -2.54
C LEU A 111 9.48 5.99 -2.27
N GLY A 112 9.11 5.75 -1.01
CA GLY A 112 8.35 4.56 -0.64
C GLY A 112 6.98 4.44 -1.28
N VAL A 113 6.34 5.54 -1.70
CA VAL A 113 5.08 5.49 -2.45
C VAL A 113 5.30 4.83 -3.83
N ILE A 114 6.33 5.27 -4.55
CA ILE A 114 6.69 4.70 -5.85
C ILE A 114 7.15 3.26 -5.71
N ALA A 115 7.97 2.97 -4.69
CA ALA A 115 8.41 1.60 -4.41
C ALA A 115 7.23 0.67 -4.12
N ALA A 116 6.29 1.09 -3.26
CA ALA A 116 5.09 0.33 -2.94
C ALA A 116 4.22 0.07 -4.19
N LEU A 117 4.02 1.08 -5.03
CA LEU A 117 3.31 0.96 -6.30
C LEU A 117 3.96 -0.08 -7.22
N LEU A 118 5.28 -0.01 -7.40
CA LEU A 118 6.03 -0.93 -8.25
C LEU A 118 6.00 -2.36 -7.70
N ILE A 119 6.11 -2.53 -6.37
CA ILE A 119 6.01 -3.84 -5.72
C ILE A 119 4.63 -4.44 -5.94
N GLY A 120 3.56 -3.65 -5.74
CA GLY A 120 2.19 -4.10 -6.00
C GLY A 120 1.99 -4.52 -7.45
N PHE A 121 2.44 -3.69 -8.40
CA PHE A 121 2.30 -3.92 -9.83
C PHE A 121 3.11 -5.14 -10.30
N ALA A 122 4.43 -5.11 -10.13
CA ALA A 122 5.31 -6.19 -10.60
C ALA A 122 5.08 -7.48 -9.82
N GLY A 123 4.84 -7.40 -8.51
CA GLY A 123 4.56 -8.55 -7.67
C GLY A 123 3.28 -9.27 -8.10
N HIS A 124 2.22 -8.54 -8.44
CA HIS A 124 0.98 -9.17 -8.91
C HIS A 124 1.19 -9.85 -10.26
N ILE A 125 1.92 -9.19 -11.16
CA ILE A 125 2.29 -9.78 -12.45
C ILE A 125 3.05 -11.10 -12.27
N LEU A 126 3.99 -11.16 -11.34
CA LEU A 126 4.80 -12.37 -11.13
C LEU A 126 4.01 -13.49 -10.43
N LEU A 127 3.24 -13.16 -9.39
CA LEU A 127 2.56 -14.13 -8.53
C LEU A 127 1.24 -14.65 -9.10
N SER A 128 0.53 -13.84 -9.88
CA SER A 128 -0.85 -14.12 -10.32
C SER A 128 -0.94 -14.67 -11.74
N ARG A 129 0.16 -14.68 -12.51
CA ARG A 129 0.21 -15.21 -13.90
C ARG A 129 -0.39 -16.61 -14.05
N ASN A 130 0.03 -17.55 -13.21
CA ASN A 130 -0.41 -18.94 -13.32
C ASN A 130 -1.86 -19.13 -12.88
N GLU A 131 -2.28 -18.38 -11.87
CA GLU A 131 -3.65 -18.43 -11.35
C GLU A 131 -4.65 -17.83 -12.33
N ILE A 132 -4.33 -16.65 -12.90
CA ILE A 132 -5.16 -16.01 -13.93
C ILE A 132 -5.27 -16.93 -15.16
N LYS A 133 -4.17 -17.56 -15.60
CA LYS A 133 -4.22 -18.53 -16.71
C LYS A 133 -5.10 -19.74 -16.39
N SER A 134 -5.03 -20.26 -15.16
CA SER A 134 -5.91 -21.35 -14.73
C SER A 134 -7.37 -20.93 -14.64
N GLN A 135 -7.65 -19.69 -14.24
CA GLN A 135 -9.00 -19.13 -14.20
C GLN A 135 -9.51 -18.99 -15.63
N GLU A 136 -8.78 -18.36 -16.56
CA GLU A 136 -9.23 -18.16 -17.94
C GLU A 136 -9.53 -19.46 -18.71
N ASN A 137 -8.91 -20.58 -18.35
CA ASN A 137 -9.16 -21.89 -18.96
C ASN A 137 -10.33 -22.68 -18.32
N LYS A 138 -10.93 -22.16 -17.25
CA LYS A 138 -12.17 -22.68 -16.66
C LYS A 138 -13.36 -21.89 -17.20
#